data_AF-A0AAW9KMZ4-F1
#
_entry.id   AF-A0AAW9KMZ4-F1
#
_cell.length_a   1.000
_cell.length_b   1.000
_cell.length_c   1.000
_cell.angle_alpha   90.00
_cell.angle_beta   90.00
_cell.angle_gamma   90.00
#
_symmetry.space_group_name_H-M   'P 1'
#
loop_
_entity.id
_entity.type
_entity.pdbx_description
1 polymer ?
#
loop_
_entity_poly.entity_id
_entity_poly.type
_entity_poly.pdbx_seq_one_letter_code
_entity_poly.pdbx_strand_id
1 'polypeptide(L)'
;TNRDARAFVRFFFSGACEIEVDKQGRGLIPQNLKEYANIEKEIVSIGVLTRVEIWSKEKWQEYNESDIDYDSIAEKMSDLGI
;
A
#
# COMPACT_ATOMS: atom_id res chain seq x y z
N THR A 1 -1.17 -21.41 16.72
CA THR A 1 -1.24 -20.76 15.40
C THR A 1 -2.42 -19.79 15.36
N ASN A 2 -2.17 -18.47 15.36
CA ASN A 2 -3.21 -17.43 15.44
C ASN A 2 -4.12 -17.44 14.18
N ARG A 3 -5.44 -17.52 14.37
CA ARG A 3 -6.45 -17.58 13.29
C ARG A 3 -6.53 -16.27 12.50
N ASP A 4 -6.46 -15.15 13.20
CA ASP A 4 -6.60 -13.81 12.62
C ASP A 4 -5.37 -13.46 11.78
N ALA A 5 -4.17 -13.87 12.24
CA ALA A 5 -2.95 -13.75 11.45
C ALA A 5 -3.05 -14.49 10.09
N ARG A 6 -3.66 -15.70 10.06
CA ARG A 6 -3.85 -16.43 8.79
C ARG A 6 -4.88 -15.76 7.88
N ALA A 7 -5.95 -15.20 8.46
CA ALA A 7 -6.96 -14.47 7.69
C ALA A 7 -6.36 -13.21 7.07
N PHE A 8 -5.54 -12.47 7.83
CA PHE A 8 -4.82 -11.29 7.36
C PHE A 8 -3.85 -11.63 6.20
N VAL A 9 -3.00 -12.64 6.37
CA VAL A 9 -2.07 -13.07 5.30
C VAL A 9 -2.82 -13.45 4.03
N ARG A 10 -3.93 -14.19 4.15
CA ARG A 10 -4.75 -14.55 2.98
C ARG A 10 -5.34 -13.32 2.33
N PHE A 11 -5.95 -12.42 3.09
CA PHE A 11 -6.51 -11.18 2.55
C PHE A 11 -5.42 -10.38 1.84
N PHE A 12 -4.31 -10.11 2.53
CA PHE A 12 -3.21 -9.28 2.05
C PHE A 12 -2.56 -9.83 0.78
N PHE A 13 -2.25 -11.13 0.72
CA PHE A 13 -1.57 -11.73 -0.43
C PHE A 13 -2.53 -12.25 -1.50
N SER A 14 -3.84 -12.42 -1.22
CA SER A 14 -4.79 -12.91 -2.24
C SER A 14 -4.93 -11.97 -3.44
N GLY A 15 -4.66 -10.67 -3.26
CA GLY A 15 -4.65 -9.69 -4.33
C GLY A 15 -3.30 -9.49 -5.01
N ALA A 16 -2.22 -10.12 -4.51
CA ALA A 16 -0.88 -9.92 -5.04
C ALA A 16 -0.74 -10.53 -6.43
N CYS A 17 -0.05 -9.82 -7.32
CA CYS A 17 0.17 -10.23 -8.70
C CYS A 17 1.59 -9.87 -9.10
N GLU A 18 2.25 -10.77 -9.82
CA GLU A 18 3.52 -10.48 -10.47
C GLU A 18 3.26 -9.69 -11.75
N ILE A 19 4.01 -8.60 -11.94
CA ILE A 19 3.92 -7.76 -13.13
C ILE A 19 5.24 -7.80 -13.89
N GLU A 20 5.17 -7.99 -15.20
CA GLU A 20 6.32 -7.80 -16.07
C GLU A 20 6.46 -6.33 -16.44
N VAL A 21 7.70 -5.87 -16.46
CA VAL A 21 8.05 -4.51 -16.87
C VAL A 21 8.59 -4.57 -18.29
N ASP A 22 8.03 -3.75 -19.18
CA ASP A 22 8.48 -3.68 -20.57
C ASP A 22 9.86 -3.00 -20.71
N LYS A 23 10.40 -3.00 -21.93
CA LYS A 23 11.72 -2.41 -22.23
C LYS A 23 11.80 -0.89 -21.96
N GLN A 24 10.67 -0.21 -21.81
CA GLN A 24 10.58 1.22 -21.51
C GLN A 24 10.40 1.48 -20.01
N GLY A 25 10.41 0.43 -19.17
CA GLY A 25 10.23 0.57 -17.73
C GLY A 25 8.77 0.68 -17.30
N ARG A 26 7.81 0.29 -18.15
CA ARG A 26 6.37 0.38 -17.83
C ARG A 26 5.84 -0.97 -17.38
N GLY A 27 5.12 -0.97 -16.26
CA GLY A 27 4.33 -2.11 -15.78
C GLY A 27 2.83 -1.82 -15.85
N LEU A 28 2.03 -2.82 -16.17
CA LEU A 28 0.56 -2.68 -16.17
C LEU A 28 0.03 -2.99 -14.77
N ILE A 29 -0.65 -2.04 -14.13
CA ILE A 29 -1.32 -2.29 -12.85
C ILE A 29 -2.61 -3.08 -13.12
N PRO A 30 -2.78 -4.29 -12.53
CA PRO A 30 -4.00 -5.08 -12.64
C PRO A 30 -5.26 -4.31 -12.22
N GLN A 31 -6.38 -4.60 -12.89
CA GLN A 31 -7.63 -3.87 -12.69
C GLN A 31 -8.15 -3.95 -11.24
N ASN A 32 -8.10 -5.14 -10.63
CA ASN A 32 -8.48 -5.34 -9.24
C ASN A 32 -7.65 -4.49 -8.25
N LEU A 33 -6.37 -4.25 -8.56
CA LEU A 33 -5.51 -3.41 -7.72
C LEU A 33 -5.80 -1.92 -7.90
N LYS A 34 -6.14 -1.50 -9.13
CA LYS A 34 -6.61 -0.12 -9.37
C LYS A 34 -7.92 0.16 -8.64
N GLU A 35 -8.86 -0.79 -8.68
CA GLU A 35 -10.13 -0.69 -7.94
C GLU A 35 -9.92 -0.66 -6.44
N TYR A 36 -9.07 -1.55 -5.90
CA TYR A 36 -8.71 -1.55 -4.48
C TYR A 36 -8.09 -0.22 -4.02
N ALA A 37 -7.16 0.33 -4.83
CA ALA A 37 -6.48 1.59 -4.52
C ALA A 37 -7.27 2.84 -4.92
N ASN A 38 -8.48 2.68 -5.47
CA ASN A 38 -9.34 3.75 -6.00
C ASN A 38 -8.62 4.67 -7.01
N ILE A 39 -7.83 4.10 -7.92
CA ILE A 39 -7.08 4.82 -8.94
C ILE A 39 -7.98 5.04 -10.17
N GLU A 40 -8.37 6.29 -10.41
CA GLU A 40 -9.15 6.65 -11.60
C GLU A 40 -8.28 7.16 -12.76
N LYS A 41 -7.30 8.03 -12.46
CA LYS A 41 -6.51 8.70 -13.51
C LYS A 41 -5.06 8.98 -13.12
N GLU A 42 -4.86 9.72 -12.02
CA GLU A 42 -3.53 10.13 -11.59
C GLU A 42 -3.04 9.22 -10.45
N ILE A 43 -1.75 8.90 -10.48
CA ILE A 43 -1.08 8.14 -9.42
C ILE A 43 0.01 9.00 -8.77
N VAL A 44 0.32 8.66 -7.52
CA VAL A 44 1.53 9.09 -6.83
C VAL A 44 2.36 7.84 -6.51
N SER A 45 3.65 7.88 -6.78
CA SER A 45 4.59 6.84 -6.39
C SER A 45 5.50 7.34 -5.28
N ILE A 46 5.61 6.60 -4.18
CA ILE A 46 6.50 6.93 -3.07
C ILE A 46 7.44 5.77 -2.76
N GLY A 47 8.67 6.09 -2.35
CA GLY A 47 9.61 5.10 -1.85
C GLY A 47 9.45 4.91 -0.34
N VAL A 48 9.24 3.66 0.09
CA VAL A 48 9.12 3.28 1.50
C VAL A 48 10.10 2.15 1.78
N LEU A 49 11.33 2.54 2.15
CA LEU A 49 12.45 1.64 2.44
C LEU A 49 12.69 0.62 1.30
N THR A 50 12.18 -0.60 1.44
CA THR A 50 12.42 -1.72 0.50
C THR A 50 11.37 -1.85 -0.60
N ARG A 51 10.37 -0.96 -0.64
CA ARG A 51 9.28 -1.03 -1.63
C ARG A 51 8.93 0.35 -2.19
N VAL A 52 8.30 0.33 -3.36
CA VAL A 52 7.57 1.49 -3.90
C VAL A 52 6.09 1.26 -3.64
N GLU A 53 5.40 2.28 -3.14
CA GLU A 53 3.95 2.27 -3.03
C GLU A 53 3.35 3.13 -4.14
N ILE A 54 2.23 2.66 -4.68
CA ILE A 54 1.46 3.36 -5.70
C ILE A 54 0.12 3.73 -5.08
N TRP A 55 -0.18 5.02 -5.11
CA TRP A 55 -1.38 5.60 -4.52
C TRP A 55 -2.22 6.28 -5.59
N SER A 56 -3.55 6.32 -5.38
CA SER A 56 -4.37 7.36 -6.01
C SER A 56 -3.90 8.72 -5.52
N LYS A 57 -3.85 9.71 -6.41
CA LYS A 57 -3.44 11.07 -6.04
C LYS A 57 -4.37 11.67 -4.98
N GLU A 58 -5.67 11.46 -5.12
CA GLU A 58 -6.69 11.94 -4.20
C GLU A 58 -6.53 11.29 -2.82
N LYS A 59 -6.31 9.97 -2.77
CA LYS A 59 -6.09 9.23 -1.53
C LYS A 59 -4.79 9.64 -0.83
N TRP A 60 -3.74 9.91 -1.61
CA TRP A 60 -2.49 10.42 -1.05
C TRP A 60 -2.63 11.82 -0.46
N GLN A 61 -3.40 12.70 -1.11
CA GLN A 61 -3.70 14.03 -0.57
C GLN A 61 -4.50 13.93 0.73
N GLU A 62 -5.57 13.13 0.75
CA GLU A 62 -6.38 12.87 1.95
C GLU A 62 -5.52 12.33 3.12
N TYR A 63 -4.60 11.40 2.82
CA TYR A 63 -3.68 10.86 3.81
C TYR A 63 -2.73 11.94 4.39
N ASN A 64 -2.18 12.82 3.56
CA ASN A 64 -1.27 13.87 4.03
C ASN A 64 -1.98 15.02 4.74
N GLU A 65 -3.26 15.25 4.41
CA GLU A 65 -4.09 16.25 5.08
C GLU A 65 -4.69 15.72 6.38
N SER A 66 -4.67 14.40 6.60
CA SER A 66 -5.10 13.83 7.87
C SER A 66 -4.14 14.22 8.99
N ASP A 67 -4.69 14.65 10.12
CA ASP A 67 -3.94 14.86 11.37
C ASP A 67 -3.51 13.49 11.92
N ILE A 68 -2.47 12.93 11.31
CA ILE A 68 -1.86 11.69 11.75
C ILE A 68 -1.16 11.98 13.07
N ASP A 69 -1.68 11.37 14.15
CA ASP A 69 -1.03 11.38 15.45
C ASP A 69 0.21 10.47 15.42
N TYR A 70 1.33 11.08 15.04
CA TYR A 70 2.63 10.41 14.96
C TYR A 70 3.11 9.88 16.32
N ASP A 71 2.70 10.50 17.44
CA ASP A 71 3.07 10.07 18.78
C ASP A 71 2.36 8.76 19.13
N SER A 72 1.05 8.65 18.85
CA SER A 72 0.31 7.40 19.03
C SER A 72 0.83 6.26 18.13
N ILE A 73 1.32 6.60 16.92
CA ILE A 73 1.93 5.61 16.02
C ILE A 73 3.27 5.15 16.55
N ALA A 74 4.13 6.06 17.03
CA ALA A 74 5.42 5.72 17.61
C ALA A 74 5.29 4.80 18.83
N GLU A 75 4.31 5.05 19.69
CA GLU A 75 4.00 4.20 20.85
C GLU A 75 3.60 2.78 20.42
N LYS A 76 2.72 2.66 19.41
CA LYS A 76 2.32 1.35 18.84
C LYS A 76 3.47 0.64 18.11
N MET A 77 4.40 1.36 17.50
CA MET A 77 5.58 0.76 16.86
C MET A 77 6.55 0.20 17.91
N SER A 78 6.76 0.92 19.02
CA SER A 78 7.52 0.44 20.18
C SER A 78 6.93 -0.85 20.76
N ASP A 79 5.59 -0.94 20.87
CA ASP A 79 4.91 -2.17 21.33
C ASP A 79 5.06 -3.36 20.36
N LEU A 80 5.27 -3.08 19.07
CA LEU A 80 5.56 -4.10 18.05
C LEU A 80 7.04 -4.49 18.00
N GLY A 81 7.89 -3.87 18.84
CA GLY A 81 9.33 -4.15 18.92
C GLY A 81 10.13 -3.73 17.69
N ILE A 82 9.65 -2.70 16.98
CA ILE A 82 10.27 -2.12 15.78
C ILE A 82 10.75 -0.70 16.09
#